data_AF-A0A0A9YRL2-F1
#
_entry.id   AF-A0A0A9YRL2-F1
#
_cell.length_a   1.000
_cell.length_b   1.000
_cell.length_c   1.000
_cell.angle_alpha   90.00
_cell.angle_beta   90.00
_cell.angle_gamma   90.00
#
_symmetry.space_group_name_H-M   'P 1'
#
loop_
_entity.id
_entity.type
_entity.pdbx_description
1 polymer ?
#
loop_
_entity_poly.entity_id
_entity_poly.type
_entity_poly.pdbx_seq_one_letter_code
_entity_poly.pdbx_strand_id
1 'polypeptide(L)'
;MPVVWELLAFIAHHRPALCYCSVILRAIVATLMGQWFSASQQGRGPGHNNVLISTTTKILQTMALGQLLPPPLTALSDVIPKIPPSQVVQILRDCVWNYLRDNVPAPALFTRDANGNMWRDTLTSRPSKQYTETLRLVMLDNVSSLGPLYYTLFVKDSEDNDAVMIMPP
;
A
#
# COMPACT_ATOMS: atom_id res chain seq x y z
N MET A 1 -13.85 -14.79 3.10
CA MET A 1 -13.21 -16.13 3.12
C MET A 1 -12.11 -16.16 4.17
N PRO A 2 -12.38 -16.63 5.39
CA PRO A 2 -11.42 -16.63 6.52
C PRO A 2 -10.18 -17.51 6.28
N VAL A 3 -10.31 -18.66 5.62
CA VAL A 3 -9.17 -19.58 5.34
C VAL A 3 -8.13 -18.96 4.40
N VAL A 4 -8.57 -18.18 3.41
CA VAL A 4 -7.66 -17.47 2.48
C VAL A 4 -6.84 -16.41 3.22
N TRP A 5 -7.39 -15.80 4.28
CA TRP A 5 -6.68 -14.82 5.10
C TRP A 5 -5.55 -15.43 5.90
N GLU A 6 -5.81 -16.56 6.55
CA GLU A 6 -4.81 -17.24 7.36
C GLU A 6 -3.67 -17.79 6.50
N LEU A 7 -3.98 -18.31 5.31
CA LEU A 7 -2.97 -18.73 4.34
C LEU A 7 -2.14 -17.54 3.82
N LEU A 8 -2.76 -16.42 3.47
CA LEU A 8 -2.02 -15.23 3.01
C LEU A 8 -1.13 -14.63 4.10
N ALA A 9 -1.61 -14.58 5.34
CA ALA A 9 -0.82 -14.09 6.48
C ALA A 9 0.37 -15.02 6.80
N PHE A 10 0.17 -16.33 6.70
CA PHE A 10 1.24 -17.33 6.84
C PHE A 10 2.27 -17.22 5.71
N ILE A 11 1.83 -17.09 4.45
CA ILE A 11 2.71 -16.95 3.29
C ILE A 11 3.49 -15.63 3.34
N ALA A 12 2.90 -14.55 3.88
CA ALA A 12 3.58 -13.26 4.02
C ALA A 12 4.82 -13.28 4.93
N HIS A 13 4.90 -14.23 5.87
CA HIS A 13 6.12 -14.44 6.66
C HIS A 13 7.30 -14.91 5.79
N HIS A 14 7.02 -15.63 4.71
CA HIS A 14 8.01 -15.99 3.70
C HIS A 14 7.91 -15.01 2.52
N ARG A 15 8.58 -13.87 2.61
CA ARG A 15 8.47 -12.75 1.65
C ARG A 15 8.49 -13.15 0.16
N PRO A 16 9.36 -14.06 -0.34
CA PRO A 16 9.34 -14.50 -1.74
C PRO A 16 8.13 -15.37 -2.11
N ALA A 17 7.53 -16.06 -1.13
CA ALA A 17 6.38 -16.93 -1.34
C ALA A 17 5.12 -16.12 -1.72
N LEU A 18 5.00 -14.89 -1.21
CA LEU A 18 3.88 -14.00 -1.55
C LEU A 18 3.89 -13.56 -3.03
N CYS A 19 5.05 -13.59 -3.70
CA CYS A 19 5.16 -13.32 -5.13
C CYS A 19 4.39 -14.35 -5.99
N TYR A 20 4.39 -15.62 -5.59
CA TYR A 20 3.62 -16.66 -6.28
C TYR A 20 2.11 -16.46 -6.13
N CYS A 21 1.68 -15.80 -5.05
CA CYS A 21 0.29 -15.44 -4.80
C CYS A 21 -0.13 -14.10 -5.45
N SER A 22 0.72 -13.48 -6.29
CA SER A 22 0.44 -12.16 -6.88
C SER A 22 -0.83 -12.10 -7.71
N VAL A 23 -1.22 -13.22 -8.34
CA VAL A 23 -2.48 -13.33 -9.09
C VAL A 23 -3.67 -13.26 -8.13
N ILE A 24 -3.60 -13.95 -7.00
CA ILE A 24 -4.64 -13.96 -5.97
C ILE A 24 -4.76 -12.56 -5.35
N LEU A 25 -3.63 -11.93 -5.01
CA LEU A 25 -3.62 -10.57 -4.46
C LEU A 25 -4.26 -9.56 -5.41
N ARG A 26 -3.92 -9.61 -6.70
CA ARG A 26 -4.57 -8.79 -7.72
C ARG A 26 -6.07 -9.07 -7.80
N ALA A 27 -6.49 -10.34 -7.85
CA ALA A 27 -7.92 -10.67 -7.86
C ALA A 27 -8.67 -10.12 -6.63
N ILE A 28 -8.06 -10.16 -5.45
CA ILE A 28 -8.62 -9.58 -4.23
C ILE A 28 -8.71 -8.05 -4.33
N VAL A 29 -7.66 -7.37 -4.77
CA VAL A 29 -7.68 -5.90 -4.97
C VAL A 29 -8.78 -5.50 -5.96
N ALA A 30 -8.92 -6.20 -7.08
CA ALA A 30 -10.00 -5.96 -8.05
C ALA A 30 -11.39 -6.15 -7.43
N THR A 31 -11.56 -7.20 -6.61
CA THR A 31 -12.82 -7.45 -5.88
C THR A 31 -13.12 -6.33 -4.89
N LEU A 32 -12.13 -5.91 -4.11
CA LEU A 32 -12.25 -4.80 -3.16
C LEU A 32 -12.61 -3.49 -3.88
N MET A 33 -11.97 -3.19 -5.02
CA MET A 33 -12.32 -2.02 -5.84
C MET A 33 -13.79 -2.02 -6.25
N GLY A 34 -14.33 -3.17 -6.70
CA GLY A 34 -15.74 -3.31 -7.03
C GLY A 34 -16.66 -3.06 -5.83
N GLN A 35 -16.33 -3.64 -4.67
CA GLN A 35 -17.09 -3.44 -3.43
C GLN A 35 -17.05 -1.98 -2.94
N TRP A 36 -15.90 -1.32 -3.03
CA TRP A 36 -15.74 0.09 -2.70
C TRP A 36 -16.47 1.00 -3.68
N PHE A 37 -16.49 0.66 -4.97
CA PHE A 37 -17.25 1.39 -5.99
C PHE A 37 -18.75 1.31 -5.71
N SER A 38 -19.27 0.12 -5.39
CA SER A 38 -20.67 0.00 -4.96
C SER A 38 -20.95 0.80 -3.68
N ALA A 39 -20.03 0.81 -2.71
CA ALA A 39 -20.16 1.59 -1.49
C ALA A 39 -20.12 3.12 -1.74
N SER A 40 -19.35 3.59 -2.73
CA SER A 40 -19.31 5.02 -3.08
C SER A 40 -20.60 5.52 -3.69
N GLN A 41 -21.32 4.68 -4.44
CA GLN A 41 -22.63 5.05 -5.01
C GLN A 41 -23.73 5.18 -3.95
N GLN A 42 -23.51 4.63 -2.75
CA GLN A 42 -24.47 4.73 -1.64
C GLN A 42 -24.35 6.07 -0.87
N GLY A 43 -23.44 6.96 -1.26
CA GLY A 43 -23.26 8.27 -0.60
C GLY A 43 -22.81 8.18 0.87
N ARG A 44 -22.25 7.04 1.28
CA ARG A 44 -21.86 6.79 2.68
C ARG A 44 -20.54 7.47 3.00
N GLY A 45 -20.46 8.05 4.19
CA GLY A 45 -19.24 8.71 4.69
C GLY A 45 -18.11 7.75 5.06
N PRO A 46 -16.93 8.30 5.47
CA PRO A 46 -15.81 7.51 5.98
C PRO A 46 -16.23 6.59 7.13
N GLY A 47 -15.59 5.42 7.27
CA GLY A 47 -15.82 4.54 8.41
C GLY A 47 -17.12 3.70 8.39
N HIS A 48 -18.00 3.89 7.41
CA HIS A 48 -19.34 3.26 7.47
C HIS A 48 -19.32 1.72 7.35
N ASN A 49 -18.44 1.15 6.52
CA ASN A 49 -18.36 -0.29 6.30
C ASN A 49 -17.12 -0.89 6.98
N ASN A 50 -17.22 -1.11 8.29
CA ASN A 50 -16.13 -1.64 9.12
C ASN A 50 -15.54 -2.97 8.61
N VAL A 51 -16.38 -3.84 8.05
CA VAL A 51 -15.93 -5.12 7.49
C VAL A 51 -15.07 -4.89 6.25
N LEU A 52 -15.52 -4.02 5.34
CA LEU A 52 -14.78 -3.71 4.12
C LEU A 52 -13.48 -2.97 4.42
N ILE A 53 -13.49 -2.05 5.38
CA ILE A 53 -12.29 -1.36 5.89
C ILE A 53 -11.31 -2.37 6.46
N SER A 54 -11.74 -3.21 7.42
CA SER A 54 -10.86 -4.21 8.04
C SER A 54 -10.25 -5.16 7.01
N THR A 55 -11.04 -5.59 6.03
CA THR A 55 -10.57 -6.47 4.95
C THR A 55 -9.53 -5.77 4.07
N THR A 56 -9.78 -4.52 3.72
CA THR A 56 -8.87 -3.71 2.88
C THR A 56 -7.56 -3.42 3.61
N THR A 57 -7.64 -2.98 4.86
CA THR A 57 -6.47 -2.71 5.74
C THR A 57 -5.61 -3.97 5.88
N LYS A 58 -6.20 -5.14 6.15
CA LYS A 58 -5.47 -6.42 6.25
C LYS A 58 -4.73 -6.78 4.97
N ILE A 59 -5.32 -6.52 3.80
CA ILE A 59 -4.67 -6.76 2.52
C ILE A 59 -3.48 -5.85 2.30
N LEU A 60 -3.66 -4.56 2.54
CA LEU A 60 -2.60 -3.57 2.38
C LEU A 60 -1.43 -3.86 3.32
N GLN A 61 -1.71 -4.23 4.57
CA GLN A 61 -0.70 -4.67 5.55
C GLN A 61 0.03 -5.93 5.08
N THR A 62 -0.69 -6.94 4.60
CA THR A 62 -0.09 -8.17 4.06
C THR A 62 0.85 -7.86 2.89
N MET A 63 0.44 -6.99 1.97
CA MET A 63 1.25 -6.60 0.82
C MET A 63 2.45 -5.72 1.20
N ALA A 64 2.30 -4.86 2.20
CA ALA A 64 3.40 -4.08 2.77
C ALA A 64 4.44 -4.97 3.46
N LEU A 65 4.00 -5.94 4.28
CA LEU A 65 4.86 -6.92 4.95
C LEU A 65 5.64 -7.79 3.96
N GLY A 66 4.99 -8.20 2.86
CA GLY A 66 5.64 -8.92 1.77
C GLY A 66 6.59 -8.08 0.93
N GLN A 67 6.73 -6.78 1.20
CA GLN A 67 7.50 -5.82 0.39
C GLN A 67 6.98 -5.74 -1.08
N LEU A 68 5.68 -5.96 -1.29
CA LEU A 68 5.03 -5.76 -2.60
C LEU A 68 4.61 -4.31 -2.81
N LEU A 69 4.40 -3.56 -1.74
CA LEU A 69 4.11 -2.13 -1.80
C LEU A 69 5.28 -1.36 -1.16
N PRO A 70 5.92 -0.42 -1.88
CA PRO A 70 6.97 0.41 -1.33
C PRO A 70 6.38 1.59 -0.52
N PRO A 71 7.15 2.21 0.39
CA PRO A 71 6.78 3.51 0.95
C PRO A 71 6.59 4.55 -0.17
N PRO A 72 5.59 5.45 -0.10
CA PRO A 72 4.64 5.68 1.00
C PRO A 72 3.38 4.79 0.96
N LEU A 73 3.25 3.88 -0.01
CA LEU A 73 2.05 3.04 -0.18
C LEU A 73 1.85 2.03 0.96
N THR A 74 2.88 1.77 1.75
CA THR A 74 2.80 0.96 2.97
C THR A 74 1.86 1.57 4.03
N ALA A 75 1.71 2.89 4.05
CA ALA A 75 0.86 3.59 5.02
C ALA A 75 -0.63 3.63 4.63
N LEU A 76 -1.01 3.05 3.48
CA LEU A 76 -2.40 3.07 3.01
C LEU A 76 -3.36 2.41 3.99
N SER A 77 -2.91 1.41 4.76
CA SER A 77 -3.71 0.77 5.81
C SER A 77 -4.28 1.76 6.83
N ASP A 78 -3.55 2.84 7.09
CA ASP A 78 -3.87 3.86 8.09
C ASP A 78 -4.68 5.02 7.48
N VAL A 79 -4.62 5.17 6.16
CA VAL A 79 -5.35 6.19 5.38
C VAL A 79 -6.78 5.75 5.11
N ILE A 80 -6.98 4.50 4.69
CA ILE A 80 -8.28 3.95 4.25
C ILE A 80 -9.43 4.20 5.24
N PRO A 81 -9.27 4.04 6.57
CA PRO A 81 -10.37 4.26 7.52
C PRO A 81 -10.84 5.72 7.60
N LYS A 82 -9.99 6.68 7.20
CA LYS A 82 -10.17 8.12 7.42
C LYS A 82 -10.74 8.86 6.22
N ILE A 83 -10.97 8.17 5.11
CA ILE A 83 -11.38 8.78 3.83
C ILE A 83 -12.71 8.21 3.32
N PRO A 84 -13.47 8.94 2.50
CA PRO A 84 -14.71 8.46 1.93
C PRO A 84 -14.49 7.32 0.91
N PRO A 85 -15.49 6.43 0.72
CA PRO A 85 -15.41 5.30 -0.20
C PRO A 85 -14.97 5.67 -1.63
N SER A 86 -15.38 6.82 -2.16
CA SER A 86 -14.97 7.30 -3.49
C SER A 86 -13.46 7.49 -3.61
N GLN A 87 -12.83 8.06 -2.59
CA GLN A 87 -11.39 8.26 -2.54
C GLN A 87 -10.64 6.95 -2.32
N VAL A 88 -11.23 6.01 -1.58
CA VAL A 88 -10.68 4.64 -1.46
C VAL A 88 -10.59 3.97 -2.83
N VAL A 89 -11.63 4.07 -3.67
CA VAL A 89 -11.60 3.53 -5.04
C VAL A 89 -10.47 4.14 -5.85
N GLN A 90 -10.30 5.47 -5.79
CA GLN A 90 -9.22 6.18 -6.50
C GLN A 90 -7.83 5.68 -6.05
N ILE A 91 -7.60 5.59 -4.74
CA ILE A 91 -6.33 5.07 -4.20
C ILE A 91 -6.07 3.63 -4.63
N LEU A 92 -7.06 2.74 -4.49
CA LEU A 92 -6.88 1.33 -4.84
C LEU A 92 -6.60 1.16 -6.33
N ARG A 93 -7.23 1.96 -7.20
CA ARG A 93 -7.00 1.92 -8.65
C ARG A 93 -5.64 2.52 -9.02
N ASP A 94 -5.39 3.76 -8.61
CA ASP A 94 -4.31 4.58 -9.15
C ASP A 94 -2.98 4.29 -8.45
N CYS A 95 -3.01 3.98 -7.15
CA CYS A 95 -1.82 3.72 -6.35
C CYS A 95 -1.50 2.23 -6.24
N VAL A 96 -2.49 1.37 -5.96
CA VAL A 96 -2.24 -0.06 -5.66
C VAL A 96 -2.30 -0.92 -6.91
N TRP A 97 -3.42 -0.89 -7.64
CA TRP A 97 -3.63 -1.75 -8.79
C TRP A 97 -2.66 -1.44 -9.93
N ASN A 98 -2.54 -0.17 -10.32
CA ASN A 98 -1.60 0.22 -11.36
C ASN A 98 -0.15 -0.13 -10.98
N TYR A 99 0.24 0.09 -9.72
CA TYR A 99 1.58 -0.30 -9.26
C TYR A 99 1.80 -1.81 -9.37
N LEU A 100 0.87 -2.64 -8.87
CA LEU A 100 0.97 -4.09 -8.92
C LEU A 100 0.93 -4.66 -10.36
N ARG A 101 0.21 -4.00 -11.27
CA ARG A 101 0.15 -4.37 -12.68
C ARG A 101 1.50 -4.14 -13.36
N ASP A 102 2.11 -2.98 -13.11
CA ASP A 102 3.33 -2.56 -13.79
C ASP A 102 4.58 -3.13 -13.09
N ASN A 103 4.50 -3.45 -11.79
CA ASN A 103 5.58 -4.01 -10.97
C ASN A 103 5.23 -5.42 -10.51
N VAL A 104 5.31 -6.40 -11.43
CA VAL A 104 5.04 -7.80 -11.11
C VAL A 104 6.06 -8.30 -10.08
N PRO A 105 5.63 -8.79 -8.90
CA PRO A 105 6.55 -9.26 -7.88
C PRO A 105 7.22 -10.55 -8.36
N ALA A 106 8.54 -10.53 -8.45
CA ALA A 106 9.35 -11.67 -8.87
C ALA A 106 10.28 -12.12 -7.73
N PRO A 107 10.36 -13.43 -7.42
CA PRO A 107 11.25 -13.94 -6.37
C PRO A 107 12.72 -13.59 -6.57
N ALA A 108 13.15 -13.43 -7.83
CA ALA A 108 14.53 -13.06 -8.20
C ALA A 108 14.94 -11.66 -7.72
N LEU A 109 13.99 -10.82 -7.30
CA LEU A 109 14.25 -9.48 -6.80
C LEU A 109 14.56 -9.44 -5.30
N PHE A 110 14.55 -10.59 -4.61
CA PHE A 110 14.94 -10.68 -3.22
C PHE A 110 16.39 -11.15 -3.12
N THR A 111 17.19 -10.44 -2.34
CA THR A 111 18.55 -10.83 -1.94
C THR A 111 18.53 -11.42 -0.54
N ARG A 112 19.50 -12.29 -0.24
CA ARG A 112 19.62 -12.90 1.08
C ARG A 112 20.54 -12.04 1.95
N ASP A 113 20.09 -11.66 3.14
CA ASP A 113 20.93 -10.97 4.11
C ASP A 113 21.88 -11.93 4.84
N ALA A 114 22.79 -11.38 5.65
CA ALA A 114 23.75 -12.16 6.44
C ALA A 114 23.08 -13.11 7.46
N ASN A 115 21.82 -12.85 7.81
CA ASN A 115 21.03 -13.66 8.74
C ASN A 115 20.18 -14.72 8.01
N GLY A 116 20.30 -14.83 6.68
CA GLY A 116 19.57 -15.79 5.86
C GLY A 116 18.16 -15.36 5.46
N ASN A 117 17.71 -14.15 5.84
CA ASN A 117 16.42 -13.60 5.48
C ASN A 117 16.45 -13.01 4.07
N MET A 118 15.35 -13.17 3.33
CA MET A 118 15.19 -12.61 2.00
C MET A 118 14.63 -11.20 2.10
N TRP A 119 15.35 -10.20 1.59
CA TRP A 119 14.94 -8.80 1.63
C TRP A 119 15.03 -8.19 0.23
N ARG A 120 14.21 -7.17 -0.01
CA ARG A 120 14.28 -6.34 -1.21
C ARG A 120 14.78 -4.96 -0.81
N ASP A 121 15.72 -4.41 -1.56
CA ASP A 121 16.23 -3.06 -1.34
C ASP A 121 15.10 -2.05 -1.57
N THR A 122 14.71 -1.37 -0.50
CA THR A 122 13.62 -0.38 -0.51
C THR A 122 14.08 0.96 -1.08
N LEU A 123 15.40 1.23 -1.14
CA LEU A 123 15.95 2.48 -1.67
C LEU A 123 15.80 2.57 -3.19
N THR A 124 15.89 1.44 -3.90
CA THR A 124 15.65 1.35 -5.35
C THR A 124 14.15 1.26 -5.71
N SER A 125 13.27 1.12 -4.72
CA SER A 125 11.86 0.82 -4.93
C SER A 125 10.94 2.03 -4.74
N ARG A 126 11.46 3.27 -4.65
CA ARG A 126 10.62 4.47 -4.52
C ARG A 126 9.66 4.55 -5.72
N PRO A 127 8.33 4.47 -5.49
CA PRO A 127 7.36 4.49 -6.57
C PRO A 127 7.40 5.85 -7.28
N SER A 128 7.29 5.84 -8.61
CA SER A 128 7.22 7.09 -9.36
C SER A 128 5.94 7.87 -8.98
N LYS A 129 5.97 9.19 -9.22
CA LYS A 129 4.88 10.10 -8.84
C LYS A 129 3.50 9.66 -9.36
N GLN A 130 3.46 8.95 -10.49
CA GLN A 130 2.21 8.45 -11.07
C GLN A 130 1.43 7.52 -10.12
N TYR A 131 2.11 6.82 -9.20
CA TYR A 131 1.48 5.91 -8.23
C TYR A 131 1.26 6.56 -6.85
N THR A 132 1.83 7.73 -6.59
CA THR A 132 1.75 8.40 -5.28
C THR A 132 0.95 9.70 -5.31
N GLU A 133 0.72 10.29 -6.48
CA GLU A 133 0.08 11.60 -6.59
C GLU A 133 -1.37 11.57 -6.12
N THR A 134 -2.14 10.54 -6.48
CA THR A 134 -3.52 10.37 -5.99
C THR A 134 -3.55 10.27 -4.46
N LEU A 135 -2.62 9.52 -3.86
CA LEU A 135 -2.49 9.46 -2.40
C LEU A 135 -2.18 10.85 -1.81
N ARG A 136 -1.23 11.57 -2.38
CA ARG A 136 -0.85 12.93 -1.95
C ARG A 136 -2.05 13.88 -1.96
N LEU A 137 -2.82 13.88 -3.05
CA LEU A 137 -4.00 14.73 -3.22
C LEU A 137 -5.12 14.36 -2.23
N VAL A 138 -5.40 13.06 -2.05
CA VAL A 138 -6.40 12.60 -1.08
C VAL A 138 -6.01 12.97 0.35
N MET A 139 -4.73 12.87 0.71
CA MET A 139 -4.26 13.28 2.04
C MET A 139 -4.39 14.79 2.27
N LEU A 140 -4.15 15.61 1.24
CA LEU A 140 -4.34 17.06 1.30
C LEU A 140 -5.82 17.44 1.43
N ASP A 141 -6.71 16.77 0.69
CA ASP A 141 -8.16 16.98 0.78
C ASP A 141 -8.71 16.62 2.17
N ASN A 142 -8.06 15.70 2.88
CA ASN A 142 -8.41 15.28 4.23
C ASN A 142 -7.35 15.69 5.27
N VAL A 143 -6.72 16.85 5.09
CA VAL A 143 -5.59 17.30 5.94
C VAL A 143 -5.94 17.37 7.43
N SER A 144 -7.21 17.60 7.77
CA SER A 144 -7.69 17.63 9.16
C SER A 144 -7.46 16.31 9.91
N SER A 145 -7.50 15.17 9.22
CA SER A 145 -7.31 13.84 9.82
C SER A 145 -6.00 13.16 9.41
N LEU A 146 -5.43 13.56 8.27
CA LEU A 146 -4.24 12.94 7.66
C LEU A 146 -2.99 13.83 7.68
N GLY A 147 -3.08 15.09 8.12
CA GLY A 147 -1.96 16.04 8.15
C GLY A 147 -0.67 15.54 8.83
N PRO A 148 -0.73 14.96 10.05
CA PRO A 148 0.46 14.43 10.70
C PRO A 148 1.11 13.28 9.92
N LEU A 149 0.29 12.42 9.30
CA LEU A 149 0.77 11.32 8.48
C LEU A 149 1.36 11.83 7.16
N TYR A 150 0.76 12.87 6.57
CA TYR A 150 1.26 13.51 5.35
C TYR A 150 2.66 14.08 5.56
N TYR A 151 2.88 14.81 6.66
CA TYR A 151 4.20 15.37 6.99
C TYR A 151 5.26 14.26 7.07
N THR A 152 4.94 13.16 7.75
CA THR A 152 5.85 12.02 7.90
C THR A 152 6.20 11.37 6.57
N LEU A 153 5.22 11.17 5.69
CA LEU A 153 5.41 10.40 4.44
C LEU A 153 5.98 11.21 3.28
N PHE A 154 5.72 12.52 3.22
CA PHE A 154 6.03 13.33 2.04
C PHE A 154 6.95 14.52 2.31
N VAL A 155 7.05 15.00 3.56
CA VAL A 155 7.82 16.20 3.90
C VAL A 155 9.10 15.83 4.63
N LYS A 156 9.00 15.04 5.71
CA LYS A 156 10.17 14.56 6.46
C LYS A 156 11.12 13.74 5.57
N ASP A 157 10.55 12.85 4.76
CA ASP A 157 11.32 12.03 3.81
C ASP A 157 12.05 12.86 2.72
N SER A 158 11.55 14.06 2.39
CA SER A 158 12.29 14.99 1.52
C SER A 158 13.40 15.74 2.24
N GLU A 159 13.14 16.20 3.48
CA GLU A 159 14.12 16.90 4.30
C GLU A 159 15.34 16.03 4.61
N ASP A 160 15.13 14.75 4.94
CA ASP A 160 16.21 13.78 5.17
C ASP A 160 17.02 13.49 3.89
N ASN A 161 16.39 13.52 2.71
CA ASN A 161 17.06 13.25 1.44
C ASN A 161 17.93 14.44 0.98
N ASP A 162 17.49 15.67 1.27
CA ASP A 162 18.28 16.88 1.03
C ASP A 162 19.44 17.01 2.03
N ALA A 163 19.26 16.58 3.28
CA ALA A 163 20.33 16.55 4.28
C ALA A 163 21.48 15.58 3.90
N VAL A 164 21.17 14.44 3.28
CA VAL A 164 22.17 13.47 2.81
C VAL A 164 22.97 13.99 1.60
N MET A 165 22.39 14.86 0.77
CA MET A 165 23.11 15.48 -0.37
C MET A 165 24.05 16.62 0.03
N ILE A 166 24.01 17.10 1.27
CA ILE A 166 24.82 18.23 1.76
C ILE A 166 26.06 17.76 2.57
N MET A 167 26.18 16.47 2.91
CA MET A 167 27.40 15.95 3.54
C MET A 167 28.49 15.68 2.49
N PRO A 168 29.68 16.31 2.58
CA PRO A 168 30.78 16.00 1.67
C PRO A 168 31.36 14.61 1.97
N PRO A 169 32.06 13.98 1.01
CA PRO A 169 32.69 12.67 1.17
C PRO A 169 33.78 12.63 2.23
#